data_AF-A0A329CQD9-F1
#
_entry.id   AF-A0A329CQD9-F1
#
_cell.length_a   1.000
_cell.length_b   1.000
_cell.length_c   1.000
_cell.angle_alpha   90.00
_cell.angle_beta   90.00
_cell.angle_gamma   90.00
#
_symmetry.space_group_name_H-M   'P 1'
#
loop_
_entity.id
_entity.type
_entity.pdbx_description
1 polymer ?
#
loop_
_entity_poly.entity_id
_entity_poly.type
_entity_poly.pdbx_seq_one_letter_code
_entity_poly.pdbx_strand_id
1 'polypeptide(L)'
;MSIVHILSKAQSLGVRLWLAGDIVKMRGAADAIAAIKPDIAAHKSEVLTYLRAASNDLTPVPADCAGALRHLDGGLYLPWGPYVDQAQLRAMQRELFEVVDELAKLEGWKKDNYDHTMMCIERQPASTLRPDLAYFQSRLAAARADQAARDALAKRSWKFE
;
A
#
# COMPACT_ATOMS: atom_id res chain seq x y z
N MET A 1 21.41 24.50 2.30
CA MET A 1 21.01 23.44 3.25
C MET A 1 19.85 22.68 2.61
N SER A 2 19.75 21.35 2.74
CA SER A 2 18.67 20.58 2.07
C SER A 2 17.29 20.84 2.73
N ILE A 3 16.21 20.83 1.94
CA ILE A 3 14.84 21.06 2.40
C ILE A 3 14.44 20.10 3.55
N VAL A 4 14.87 18.85 3.46
CA VAL A 4 14.58 17.80 4.45
C VAL A 4 15.23 18.13 5.79
N HIS A 5 16.42 18.74 5.76
CA HIS A 5 17.13 19.15 6.97
C HIS A 5 16.47 20.35 7.66
N ILE A 6 15.95 21.31 6.87
CA ILE A 6 15.20 22.46 7.39
C ILE A 6 13.90 22.01 8.06
N LEU A 7 13.18 21.06 7.44
CA LEU A 7 11.95 20.51 8.00
C LEU A 7 12.19 19.63 9.24
N SER A 8 13.25 18.81 9.22
CA SER A 8 13.67 18.02 10.39
C SER A 8 14.07 18.92 11.56
N LYS A 9 14.78 20.03 11.30
CA LYS A 9 15.09 21.05 12.29
C LYS A 9 13.83 21.76 12.81
N ALA A 10 12.87 22.09 11.94
CA ALA A 10 11.59 22.66 12.38
C ALA A 10 10.84 21.70 13.30
N GLN A 11 10.81 20.41 12.95
CA GLN A 11 10.15 19.37 13.73
C GLN A 11 10.83 19.15 15.08
N SER A 12 12.16 19.12 15.15
CA SER A 12 12.89 18.97 16.41
C SER A 12 12.71 20.16 17.34
N LEU A 13 12.46 21.35 16.80
CA LEU A 13 12.10 22.57 17.53
C LEU A 13 10.60 22.65 17.87
N GLY A 14 9.80 21.64 17.51
CA GLY A 14 8.34 21.62 17.76
C GLY A 14 7.55 22.62 16.92
N VAL A 15 8.12 23.11 15.81
CA VAL A 15 7.46 24.06 14.91
C VAL A 15 6.72 23.30 13.82
N ARG A 16 5.41 23.50 13.75
CA ARG A 16 4.56 23.01 12.66
C ARG A 16 4.45 24.03 11.55
N LEU A 17 4.63 23.55 10.31
CA LEU A 17 4.52 24.32 9.07
C LEU A 17 3.28 23.85 8.30
N TRP A 18 2.53 24.77 7.72
CA TRP A 18 1.44 24.45 6.78
C TRP A 18 1.24 25.56 5.76
N LEU A 19 0.52 25.24 4.68
CA LEU A 19 0.15 26.21 3.66
C LEU A 19 -1.22 26.83 3.95
N ALA A 20 -1.31 28.13 3.75
CA ALA A 20 -2.56 28.86 3.63
C ALA A 20 -2.53 29.62 2.31
N GLY A 21 -2.98 28.97 1.23
CA GLY A 21 -2.73 29.43 -0.14
C GLY A 21 -1.23 29.43 -0.45
N ASP A 22 -0.70 30.59 -0.83
CA ASP A 22 0.72 30.77 -1.20
C ASP A 22 1.61 31.21 -0.03
N ILE A 23 1.09 31.12 1.19
CA ILE A 23 1.78 31.57 2.40
C ILE A 23 2.09 30.37 3.28
N VAL A 24 3.37 30.24 3.67
CA VAL A 24 3.83 29.29 4.69
C VAL A 24 3.50 29.88 6.06
N LYS A 25 2.60 29.22 6.80
CA LYS A 25 2.29 29.55 8.19
C LYS A 25 3.06 28.65 9.14
N MET A 26 3.36 29.18 10.33
CA MET A 26 4.16 28.56 11.38
C MET A 26 3.40 28.59 12.71
N ARG A 27 3.48 27.51 13.48
CA ARG A 27 2.97 27.42 14.87
C ARG A 27 4.00 26.71 15.71
N GLY A 28 4.32 27.27 16.86
CA GLY A 28 5.33 26.78 17.78
C GLY A 28 5.66 27.85 18.82
N ALA A 29 6.65 27.57 19.67
CA ALA A 29 7.16 28.55 20.61
C ALA A 29 7.82 29.73 19.86
N ALA A 30 7.73 30.95 20.41
CA ALA A 30 8.12 32.17 19.69
C ALA A 30 9.63 32.22 19.37
N ASP A 31 10.44 31.73 20.29
CA ASP A 31 11.88 31.52 20.17
C ASP A 31 12.22 30.47 19.10
N ALA A 32 11.51 29.34 19.09
CA ALA A 32 11.66 28.30 18.08
C ALA A 32 11.30 28.79 16.67
N ILE A 33 10.22 29.56 16.53
CA ILE A 33 9.84 30.20 15.27
C ILE A 33 10.92 31.20 14.83
N ALA A 34 11.41 32.04 15.74
CA ALA A 34 12.46 33.02 15.42
C ALA A 34 13.75 32.33 14.92
N ALA A 35 14.10 31.17 15.48
CA ALA A 35 15.28 30.40 15.10
C ALA A 35 15.20 29.76 13.70
N ILE A 36 14.01 29.39 13.23
CA ILE A 36 13.81 28.68 11.94
C ILE A 36 13.30 29.59 10.81
N LYS A 37 12.70 30.74 11.15
CA LYS A 37 12.19 31.73 10.19
C LYS A 37 13.22 32.18 9.13
N PRO A 38 14.50 32.46 9.43
CA PRO A 38 15.45 32.86 8.40
C PRO A 38 15.74 31.74 7.40
N ASP A 39 15.85 30.50 7.87
CA ASP A 39 16.10 29.32 7.02
C ASP A 39 14.93 29.07 6.05
N ILE A 40 13.69 29.22 6.54
CA ILE A 40 12.48 29.10 5.72
C ILE A 40 12.36 30.26 4.72
N ALA A 41 12.72 31.48 5.11
CA ALA A 41 12.68 32.64 4.22
C ALA A 41 13.71 32.50 3.07
N ALA A 42 14.90 31.99 3.36
CA ALA A 42 15.95 31.74 2.37
C ALA A 42 15.55 30.68 1.33
N HIS A 43 14.75 29.69 1.73
CA HIS A 43 14.32 28.57 0.88
C HIS A 43 12.81 28.56 0.59
N LYS A 44 12.16 29.74 0.62
CA LYS A 44 10.69 29.86 0.59
C LYS A 44 10.04 29.14 -0.60
N SER A 45 10.58 29.30 -1.80
CA SER A 45 10.04 28.69 -3.03
C SER A 45 10.13 27.16 -2.98
N GLU A 46 11.23 26.62 -2.50
CA GLU A 46 11.44 25.17 -2.35
C GLU A 46 10.56 24.58 -1.24
N VAL A 47 10.39 25.30 -0.12
CA VAL A 47 9.49 24.89 0.98
C VAL A 47 8.04 24.92 0.50
N LEU A 48 7.65 25.94 -0.28
CA LEU A 48 6.32 25.99 -0.90
C LEU A 48 6.10 24.80 -1.85
N THR A 49 7.07 24.49 -2.72
CA THR A 49 6.97 23.34 -3.63
C THR A 49 6.86 22.03 -2.86
N TYR A 50 7.68 21.83 -1.83
CA TYR A 50 7.65 20.64 -1.00
C TYR A 50 6.31 20.50 -0.26
N LEU A 51 5.83 21.57 0.37
CA LEU A 51 4.56 21.56 1.09
C LEU A 51 3.37 21.44 0.13
N ARG A 52 3.45 21.97 -1.11
CA ARG A 52 2.42 21.79 -2.13
C ARG A 52 2.41 20.37 -2.67
N ALA A 53 3.56 19.75 -2.88
CA ALA A 53 3.63 18.33 -3.25
C ALA A 53 2.99 17.47 -2.16
N ALA A 54 3.37 17.69 -0.89
CA ALA A 54 2.75 17.04 0.25
C ALA A 54 1.25 17.36 0.40
N SER A 55 0.82 18.57 0.02
CA SER A 55 -0.58 19.00 0.08
C SER A 55 -1.42 18.54 -1.12
N ASN A 56 -0.82 18.27 -2.28
CA ASN A 56 -1.50 17.72 -3.46
C ASN A 56 -1.69 16.20 -3.32
N ASP A 57 -0.82 15.51 -2.57
CA ASP A 57 -1.12 14.19 -2.00
C ASP A 57 -2.26 14.25 -0.95
N LEU A 58 -2.61 15.46 -0.48
CA LEU A 58 -3.69 15.77 0.46
C LEU A 58 -4.84 16.57 -0.18
N THR A 59 -5.12 16.45 -1.49
CA THR A 59 -6.47 16.82 -1.95
C THR A 59 -7.44 16.15 -0.99
N PRO A 60 -8.31 16.89 -0.29
CA PRO A 60 -9.18 16.29 0.69
C PRO A 60 -10.05 15.34 -0.10
N VAL A 61 -9.69 14.06 0.00
CA VAL A 61 -10.52 13.00 -0.53
C VAL A 61 -11.84 13.23 0.19
N PRO A 62 -12.96 13.42 -0.55
CA PRO A 62 -14.27 13.59 0.06
C PRO A 62 -14.43 12.59 1.21
N ALA A 63 -15.02 12.97 2.34
CA ALA A 63 -15.00 12.12 3.54
C ALA A 63 -15.62 10.73 3.30
N ASP A 64 -16.48 10.63 2.29
CA ASP A 64 -17.12 9.44 1.73
C ASP A 64 -16.28 8.69 0.68
N CYS A 65 -15.22 9.32 0.16
CA CYS A 65 -14.24 8.74 -0.76
C CYS A 65 -12.90 8.40 -0.10
N ALA A 66 -12.67 8.83 1.14
CA ALA A 66 -11.52 8.42 1.92
C ALA A 66 -11.66 6.92 2.16
N GLY A 67 -10.96 6.10 1.36
CA GLY A 67 -10.85 4.67 1.60
C GLY A 67 -10.28 4.38 3.00
N ALA A 68 -9.69 3.19 3.19
CA ALA A 68 -9.04 2.88 4.46
C ALA A 68 -8.07 4.02 4.89
N LEU A 69 -8.29 4.58 6.09
CA LEU A 69 -7.48 5.68 6.61
C LEU A 69 -6.04 5.20 6.72
N ARG A 70 -5.10 5.85 6.05
CA ARG A 70 -3.69 5.44 6.09
C ARG A 70 -3.04 6.00 7.34
N HIS A 71 -2.39 5.14 8.12
CA HIS A 71 -1.53 5.56 9.20
C HIS A 71 -0.19 6.05 8.65
N LEU A 72 0.57 6.85 9.42
CA LEU A 72 1.81 7.51 8.97
C LEU A 72 2.93 6.54 8.57
N ASP A 73 2.90 5.32 9.08
CA ASP A 73 3.80 4.22 8.73
C ASP A 73 3.37 3.47 7.45
N GLY A 74 2.29 3.90 6.80
CA GLY A 74 1.73 3.28 5.60
C GLY A 74 0.81 2.08 5.86
N GLY A 75 0.49 1.77 7.13
CA GLY A 75 -0.54 0.80 7.47
C GLY A 75 -1.96 1.34 7.24
N LEU A 76 -2.94 0.45 7.33
CA LEU A 76 -4.35 0.77 7.17
C LEU A 76 -5.06 0.74 8.52
N TYR A 77 -5.59 1.90 8.89
CA TYR A 77 -6.56 2.08 9.93
C TYR A 77 -7.96 1.85 9.34
N LEU A 78 -8.59 0.76 9.79
CA LEU A 78 -9.94 0.37 9.43
C LEU A 78 -10.84 0.62 10.65
N PRO A 79 -11.74 1.61 10.65
CA PRO A 79 -12.61 1.89 11.80
C PRO A 79 -13.46 0.70 12.25
N TRP A 80 -13.72 -0.25 11.34
CA TRP A 80 -14.52 -1.45 11.54
C TRP A 80 -13.68 -2.74 11.69
N GLY A 81 -12.36 -2.65 11.82
CA GLY A 81 -11.50 -3.83 11.84
C GLY A 81 -10.17 -3.65 12.56
N PRO A 82 -9.38 -4.73 12.68
CA PRO A 82 -8.03 -4.64 13.22
C PRO A 82 -7.16 -3.74 12.36
N TYR A 83 -6.24 -3.04 13.01
CA TYR A 83 -5.15 -2.36 12.33
C TYR A 83 -4.36 -3.35 11.48
N VAL A 84 -4.06 -2.97 10.23
CA VAL A 84 -3.23 -3.78 9.34
C VAL A 84 -1.98 -3.00 9.02
N ASP A 85 -0.83 -3.46 9.49
CA ASP A 85 0.43 -2.78 9.20
C ASP A 85 0.86 -2.99 7.73
N GLN A 86 1.84 -2.21 7.28
CA GLN A 86 2.31 -2.26 5.90
C GLN A 86 2.96 -3.62 5.55
N ALA A 87 3.62 -4.27 6.49
CA ALA A 87 4.28 -5.55 6.27
C ALA A 87 3.25 -6.67 6.07
N GLN A 88 2.18 -6.66 6.87
CA GLN A 88 1.04 -7.56 6.75
C GLN A 88 0.35 -7.40 5.39
N LEU A 89 0.13 -6.16 4.91
CA LEU A 89 -0.44 -5.92 3.59
C LEU A 89 0.42 -6.51 2.47
N ARG A 90 1.73 -6.27 2.50
CA ARG A 90 2.65 -6.83 1.51
C ARG A 90 2.72 -8.35 1.59
N ALA A 91 2.66 -8.92 2.79
CA ALA A 91 2.64 -10.37 2.98
C ALA A 91 1.39 -10.99 2.36
N MET A 92 0.20 -10.43 2.63
CA MET A 92 -1.06 -10.89 2.04
C MET A 92 -1.08 -10.73 0.51
N GLN A 93 -0.55 -9.63 -0.04
CA GLN A 93 -0.42 -9.46 -1.49
C GLN A 93 0.48 -10.52 -2.10
N ARG A 94 1.66 -10.75 -1.53
CA ARG A 94 2.59 -11.79 -1.99
C ARG A 94 1.96 -13.18 -1.92
N GLU A 95 1.28 -13.50 -0.83
CA GLU A 95 0.59 -14.77 -0.67
C GLU A 95 -0.49 -14.95 -1.75
N LEU A 96 -1.26 -13.91 -2.06
CA LEU A 96 -2.24 -13.97 -3.14
C LEU A 96 -1.57 -14.20 -4.51
N PHE A 97 -0.44 -13.54 -4.79
CA PHE A 97 0.35 -13.80 -6.00
C PHE A 97 0.76 -15.27 -6.12
N GLU A 98 1.33 -15.83 -5.05
CA GLU A 98 1.82 -17.21 -5.03
C GLU A 98 0.68 -18.21 -5.23
N VAL A 99 -0.46 -18.00 -4.55
CA VAL A 99 -1.64 -18.86 -4.68
C VAL A 99 -2.20 -18.84 -6.10
N VAL A 100 -2.32 -17.65 -6.71
CA VAL A 100 -2.87 -17.52 -8.07
C VAL A 100 -1.89 -18.03 -9.11
N ASP A 101 -0.59 -17.83 -8.92
CA ASP A 101 0.46 -18.34 -9.81
C ASP A 101 0.46 -19.87 -9.87
N GLU A 102 0.37 -20.52 -8.72
CA GLU A 102 0.26 -21.98 -8.66
C GLU A 102 -1.06 -22.47 -9.27
N LEU A 103 -2.18 -21.82 -8.94
CA LEU A 103 -3.49 -22.21 -9.47
C LEU A 103 -3.52 -22.11 -11.00
N ALA A 104 -2.96 -21.05 -11.57
CA ALA A 104 -2.91 -20.85 -13.01
C ALA A 104 -2.12 -21.95 -13.72
N LYS A 105 -1.03 -22.44 -13.10
CA LYS A 105 -0.25 -23.57 -13.61
C LYS A 105 -1.04 -24.88 -13.54
N LEU A 106 -1.73 -25.15 -12.44
CA LEU A 106 -2.53 -26.36 -12.25
C LEU A 106 -3.73 -26.41 -13.19
N GLU A 107 -4.40 -25.28 -13.42
CA GLU A 107 -5.57 -25.19 -14.29
C GLU A 107 -5.20 -24.93 -15.77
N GLY A 108 -3.92 -24.73 -16.09
CA GLY A 108 -3.46 -24.48 -17.45
C GLY A 108 -4.01 -23.19 -18.07
N TRP A 109 -4.02 -22.10 -17.30
CA TRP A 109 -4.56 -20.83 -17.76
C TRP A 109 -3.85 -20.32 -19.01
N LYS A 110 -4.63 -19.73 -19.93
CA LYS A 110 -4.06 -18.99 -21.05
C LYS A 110 -3.27 -17.79 -20.53
N LYS A 111 -2.15 -17.48 -21.19
CA LYS A 111 -1.26 -16.37 -20.83
C LYS A 111 -2.02 -15.05 -20.66
N ASP A 112 -2.94 -14.72 -21.56
CA ASP A 112 -3.70 -13.46 -21.49
C ASP A 112 -4.58 -13.38 -20.23
N ASN A 113 -5.19 -14.50 -19.81
CA ASN A 113 -6.02 -14.54 -18.60
C ASN A 113 -5.15 -14.42 -17.34
N TYR A 114 -3.99 -15.06 -17.33
CA TYR A 114 -3.02 -14.96 -16.26
C TYR A 114 -2.51 -13.51 -16.12
N ASP A 115 -2.01 -12.93 -17.23
CA ASP A 115 -1.46 -11.57 -17.24
C ASP A 115 -2.53 -10.55 -16.81
N HIS A 116 -3.77 -10.71 -17.27
CA HIS A 116 -4.88 -9.86 -16.83
C HIS A 116 -5.15 -9.99 -15.33
N THR A 117 -5.19 -11.21 -14.80
CA THR A 117 -5.45 -11.45 -13.38
C THR A 117 -4.31 -10.89 -12.51
N MET A 118 -3.06 -11.08 -12.91
CA MET A 118 -1.90 -10.54 -12.20
C MET A 118 -1.91 -9.01 -12.17
N MET A 119 -2.20 -8.36 -13.29
CA MET A 119 -2.38 -6.91 -13.34
C MET A 119 -3.48 -6.42 -12.38
N CYS A 120 -4.59 -7.16 -12.27
CA CYS A 120 -5.67 -6.83 -11.34
C CYS A 120 -5.21 -6.96 -9.88
N ILE A 121 -4.46 -8.01 -9.54
CA ILE A 121 -3.92 -8.23 -8.18
C ILE A 121 -2.91 -7.14 -7.80
N GLU A 122 -2.04 -6.72 -8.73
CA GLU A 122 -1.08 -5.62 -8.50
C GLU A 122 -1.77 -4.31 -8.11
N ARG A 123 -2.97 -4.07 -8.66
CA ARG A 123 -3.71 -2.81 -8.51
C ARG A 123 -4.90 -2.92 -7.55
N GLN A 124 -5.07 -4.06 -6.91
CA GLN A 124 -6.27 -4.33 -6.11
C GLN A 124 -6.36 -3.39 -4.88
N PRO A 125 -7.56 -2.99 -4.49
CA PRO A 125 -7.77 -2.31 -3.22
C PRO A 125 -7.56 -3.28 -2.05
N ALA A 126 -7.05 -2.78 -0.92
CA ALA A 126 -6.82 -3.61 0.25
C ALA A 126 -8.10 -4.25 0.83
N SER A 127 -9.28 -3.71 0.51
CA SER A 127 -10.57 -4.24 0.93
C SER A 127 -10.91 -5.60 0.30
N THR A 128 -10.40 -5.91 -0.90
CA THR A 128 -10.68 -7.19 -1.58
C THR A 128 -9.63 -8.25 -1.28
N LEU A 129 -8.47 -7.84 -0.76
CA LEU A 129 -7.32 -8.71 -0.52
C LEU A 129 -7.65 -9.97 0.29
N ARG A 130 -8.36 -9.82 1.42
CA ARG A 130 -8.75 -10.95 2.28
C ARG A 130 -9.80 -11.86 1.62
N PRO A 131 -10.93 -11.32 1.10
CA PRO A 131 -11.89 -12.13 0.34
C PRO A 131 -11.26 -12.90 -0.82
N ASP A 132 -10.42 -12.24 -1.62
CA ASP A 132 -9.79 -12.85 -2.79
C ASP A 132 -8.82 -13.95 -2.39
N LEU A 133 -7.99 -13.71 -1.37
CA LEU A 133 -7.08 -14.72 -0.83
C LEU A 133 -7.83 -15.96 -0.32
N ALA A 134 -8.94 -15.79 0.39
CA ALA A 134 -9.76 -16.92 0.83
C ALA A 134 -10.38 -17.69 -0.36
N TYR A 135 -10.87 -16.97 -1.38
CA TYR A 135 -11.43 -17.56 -2.59
C TYR A 135 -10.38 -18.38 -3.35
N PHE A 136 -9.21 -17.80 -3.63
CA PHE A 136 -8.17 -18.45 -4.41
C PHE A 136 -7.50 -19.59 -3.63
N GLN A 137 -7.36 -19.49 -2.31
CA GLN A 137 -6.88 -20.61 -1.48
C GLN A 137 -7.83 -21.81 -1.54
N SER A 138 -9.14 -21.56 -1.42
CA SER A 138 -10.15 -22.62 -1.51
C SER A 138 -10.10 -23.31 -2.89
N ARG A 139 -9.97 -22.52 -3.96
CA ARG A 139 -9.85 -23.04 -5.33
C ARG A 139 -8.55 -23.80 -5.56
N LEU A 140 -7.43 -23.31 -5.01
CA LEU A 140 -6.14 -24.00 -5.09
C LEU A 140 -6.17 -25.35 -4.35
N ALA A 141 -6.81 -25.41 -3.18
CA ALA A 141 -6.97 -26.66 -2.45
C ALA A 141 -7.76 -27.70 -3.27
N ALA A 142 -8.83 -27.27 -3.95
CA ALA A 142 -9.59 -28.15 -4.84
C ALA A 142 -8.76 -28.60 -6.05
N ALA A 143 -8.07 -27.68 -6.72
CA ALA A 143 -7.22 -28.00 -7.88
C ALA A 143 -6.10 -28.98 -7.54
N ARG A 144 -5.47 -28.84 -6.36
CA ARG A 144 -4.46 -29.78 -5.85
C ARG A 144 -5.05 -31.17 -5.59
N ALA A 145 -6.25 -31.25 -5.03
CA ALA A 145 -6.92 -32.52 -4.79
C ALA A 145 -7.25 -33.24 -6.11
N ASP A 146 -7.74 -32.50 -7.10
CA ASP A 146 -8.02 -33.03 -8.44
C ASP A 146 -6.75 -33.54 -9.14
N GLN A 147 -5.66 -32.77 -9.07
CA GLN A 147 -4.38 -33.19 -9.64
C GLN A 147 -3.86 -34.46 -8.96
N ALA A 148 -3.92 -34.53 -7.63
CA ALA A 148 -3.50 -35.72 -6.88
C ALA A 148 -4.33 -36.96 -7.25
N ALA A 149 -5.64 -36.79 -7.49
CA ALA A 149 -6.51 -37.88 -7.94
C ALA A 149 -6.14 -38.38 -9.34
N ARG A 150 -5.85 -37.47 -10.29
CA ARG A 150 -5.37 -37.81 -11.64
C ARG A 150 -4.04 -38.55 -11.59
N ASP A 151 -3.09 -38.07 -10.78
CA ASP A 151 -1.78 -38.69 -10.63
C ASP A 151 -1.89 -40.10 -10.01
N ALA A 152 -2.82 -40.30 -9.06
CA ALA A 152 -3.07 -41.61 -8.46
C ALA A 152 -3.66 -42.61 -9.48
N LEU A 153 -4.58 -42.16 -10.33
CA LEU A 153 -5.15 -42.99 -11.41
C LEU A 153 -4.08 -43.38 -12.44
N ALA A 154 -3.26 -42.43 -12.88
CA ALA A 154 -2.17 -42.68 -13.84
C ALA A 154 -1.12 -43.67 -13.29
N LYS A 155 -0.77 -43.56 -12.00
CA LYS A 155 0.13 -44.53 -11.33
C LYS A 155 -0.50 -45.92 -11.23
N ARG A 156 -1.82 -46.01 -11.10
CA ARG A 156 -2.53 -47.29 -11.04
C ARG A 156 -2.59 -47.96 -12.41
N SER A 157 -2.85 -47.22 -13.49
CA SER A 157 -2.89 -47.79 -14.85
C SER A 157 -1.56 -48.37 -15.30
N TRP A 158 -0.43 -47.74 -14.96
CA TRP A 158 0.91 -48.23 -15.33
C TRP A 158 1.33 -49.51 -14.59
N LYS A 159 0.70 -49.86 -13.46
CA LYS A 159 0.99 -51.09 -12.72
C LYS A 159 0.25 -52.33 -13.23
N PHE A 160 -0.68 -52.18 -14.17
CA PHE A 160 -1.50 -53.26 -14.72
C PHE A 160 -1.27 -53.51 -16.22
N GLU A 161 -0.29 -52.84 -16.83
CA GLU A 161 0.31 -53.20 -18.13
C GLU A 161 1.60 -53.99 -17.91
#